data_AF-A0A520IX10-F1
#
_entry.id   AF-A0A520IX10-F1
#
_cell.length_a   1.000
_cell.length_b   1.000
_cell.length_c   1.000
_cell.angle_alpha   90.00
_cell.angle_beta   90.00
_cell.angle_gamma   90.00
#
_symmetry.space_group_name_H-M   'P 1'
#
loop_
_entity.id
_entity.type
_entity.pdbx_description
1 polymer ?
#
loop_
_entity_poly.entity_id
_entity_poly.type
_entity_poly.pdbx_seq_one_letter_code
_entity_poly.pdbx_strand_id
1 'polypeptide(L)'
;MPDRFERQRLEVLRTLDILDRPAEAEFDAIVEATRRMFGWKIVLVSLVDADRQWFMARQGLCETQTDRDIAFCSHAVAANDLLIVRDTTLDPRFAHNPLVLGPPFVRAYMGMPVRAAKRPGEPKLPLGTLCVIDD
;
A
#
# COMPACT_ATOMS: atom_id res chain seq x y z
N MET A 1 -1.92 0.17 15.38
CA MET A 1 -3.33 0.62 15.34
C MET A 1 -4.12 -0.12 16.42
N PRO A 2 -4.99 0.54 17.21
CA PRO A 2 -5.80 -0.18 18.20
C PRO A 2 -6.80 -1.13 17.53
N ASP A 3 -7.05 -2.29 18.14
CA ASP A 3 -7.85 -3.39 17.58
C ASP A 3 -9.24 -2.97 17.04
N ARG A 4 -9.93 -2.08 17.74
CA ARG A 4 -11.22 -1.54 17.29
C ARG A 4 -11.14 -0.83 15.93
N PHE A 5 -10.08 -0.04 15.72
CA PHE A 5 -9.89 0.69 14.46
C PHE A 5 -9.56 -0.27 13.32
N GLU A 6 -8.78 -1.30 13.59
CA GLU A 6 -8.45 -2.32 12.58
C GLU A 6 -9.70 -3.09 12.16
N ARG A 7 -10.53 -3.52 13.11
CA ARG A 7 -11.81 -4.18 12.80
C ARG A 7 -12.72 -3.30 11.94
N GLN A 8 -12.88 -2.02 12.29
CA GLN A 8 -13.70 -1.09 11.52
C GLN A 8 -13.13 -0.83 10.12
N ARG A 9 -11.79 -0.73 10.00
CA ARG A 9 -11.09 -0.57 8.71
C ARG A 9 -11.33 -1.76 7.78
N LEU A 10 -11.21 -2.98 8.30
CA LEU A 10 -11.47 -4.22 7.56
C LEU A 10 -12.95 -4.36 7.18
N GLU A 11 -13.87 -3.97 8.07
CA GLU A 11 -15.30 -3.95 7.76
C GLU A 11 -15.59 -3.00 6.58
N VAL A 12 -15.08 -1.77 6.64
CA VAL A 12 -15.24 -0.80 5.54
C VAL A 12 -14.63 -1.33 4.25
N LEU A 13 -13.42 -1.87 4.29
CA LEU A 13 -12.76 -2.45 3.12
C LEU A 13 -13.62 -3.55 2.47
N ARG A 14 -14.21 -4.43 3.28
CA ARG A 14 -15.11 -5.49 2.79
C ARG A 14 -16.40 -4.95 2.19
N THR A 15 -17.00 -3.92 2.81
CA THR A 15 -18.26 -3.33 2.31
C THR A 15 -18.12 -2.62 0.96
N LEU A 16 -16.90 -2.21 0.59
CA LEU A 16 -16.65 -1.60 -0.71
C LEU A 16 -16.65 -2.63 -1.86
N ASP A 17 -16.48 -3.92 -1.57
CA ASP A 17 -16.46 -5.00 -2.56
C ASP A 17 -15.45 -4.76 -3.70
N ILE A 18 -14.29 -4.20 -3.36
CA ILE A 18 -13.24 -3.79 -4.32
C ILE A 18 -12.03 -4.73 -4.35
N LEU A 19 -11.94 -5.68 -3.42
CA LEU A 19 -10.89 -6.70 -3.40
C LEU A 19 -11.19 -7.75 -4.48
N ASP A 20 -10.14 -8.37 -5.05
CA ASP A 20 -10.24 -9.43 -6.08
C ASP A 20 -10.99 -9.04 -7.37
N ARG A 21 -11.26 -7.75 -7.57
CA ARG A 21 -11.85 -7.24 -8.81
C ARG A 21 -10.80 -7.00 -9.90
N PRO A 22 -11.20 -7.06 -11.18
CA PRO A 22 -10.35 -6.63 -12.29
C PRO A 22 -9.86 -5.20 -12.10
N ALA A 23 -8.71 -4.88 -12.68
CA ALA A 23 -8.20 -3.51 -12.71
C ALA A 23 -9.22 -2.57 -13.37
N GLU A 24 -9.45 -1.41 -12.73
CA GLU A 24 -10.29 -0.34 -13.28
C GLU A 24 -9.37 0.72 -13.92
N ALA A 25 -9.76 1.23 -15.09
CA ALA A 25 -8.94 2.12 -15.90
C ALA A 25 -8.55 3.41 -15.16
N GLU A 26 -9.40 3.85 -14.24
CA GLU A 26 -9.22 5.01 -13.40
C GLU A 26 -8.02 4.84 -12.45
N PHE A 27 -7.85 3.66 -11.84
CA PHE A 27 -6.71 3.39 -10.95
C PHE A 27 -5.43 3.17 -11.75
N ASP A 28 -5.52 2.55 -12.93
CA ASP A 28 -4.39 2.41 -13.85
C ASP A 28 -3.84 3.77 -14.31
N ALA A 29 -4.74 4.72 -14.63
CA ALA A 29 -4.35 6.09 -14.96
C ALA A 29 -3.65 6.81 -13.78
N ILE A 30 -4.07 6.55 -12.53
CA ILE A 30 -3.43 7.11 -11.33
C ILE A 30 -2.00 6.59 -11.17
N VAL A 31 -1.78 5.27 -11.27
CA VAL A 31 -0.44 4.71 -11.14
C VAL A 31 0.47 5.12 -12.29
N GLU A 32 -0.07 5.25 -13.51
CA GLU A 32 0.67 5.74 -14.67
C GLU A 32 1.12 7.19 -14.49
N ALA A 33 0.20 8.08 -14.11
CA ALA A 33 0.52 9.49 -13.87
C ALA A 33 1.56 9.63 -12.74
N THR A 34 1.38 8.88 -11.65
CA THR A 34 2.31 8.87 -10.52
C THR A 34 3.69 8.38 -10.95
N ARG A 35 3.77 7.30 -11.73
CA ARG A 35 5.05 6.80 -12.28
C ARG A 35 5.76 7.86 -13.10
N ARG A 36 5.05 8.56 -13.99
CA ARG A 36 5.61 9.63 -14.82
C ARG A 36 6.12 10.82 -13.99
N MET A 37 5.45 11.14 -12.88
CA MET A 37 5.85 12.24 -11.99
C MET A 37 7.11 11.92 -11.17
N PHE A 38 7.22 10.72 -10.62
CA PHE A 38 8.32 10.35 -9.73
C PHE A 38 9.51 9.69 -10.45
N GLY A 39 9.28 9.08 -11.62
CA GLY A 39 10.32 8.36 -12.37
C GLY A 39 10.74 7.02 -11.77
N TRP A 40 10.09 6.56 -10.69
CA TRP A 40 10.44 5.33 -9.99
C TRP A 40 9.89 4.08 -10.68
N LYS A 41 10.57 2.95 -10.48
CA LYS A 41 10.30 1.72 -11.20
C LYS A 41 8.96 1.08 -10.86
N ILE A 42 8.50 1.13 -9.62
CA ILE A 42 7.28 0.45 -9.18
C ILE A 42 6.31 1.47 -8.59
N VAL A 43 5.04 1.40 -9.00
CA VAL A 43 3.96 2.24 -8.46
C VAL A 43 2.72 1.40 -8.25
N LEU A 44 2.11 1.50 -7.07
CA LEU A 44 0.96 0.70 -6.68
C LEU A 44 -0.15 1.56 -6.09
N VAL A 45 -1.39 1.27 -6.46
CA VAL A 45 -2.54 1.47 -5.57
C VAL A 45 -2.77 0.14 -4.87
N SER A 46 -2.44 0.08 -3.59
CA SER A 46 -2.52 -1.13 -2.78
C SER A 46 -3.57 -0.99 -1.70
N LEU A 47 -4.24 -2.09 -1.36
CA LEU A 47 -5.20 -2.22 -0.26
C LEU A 47 -4.67 -3.26 0.72
N VAL A 48 -4.76 -2.96 2.02
CA VAL A 48 -4.27 -3.86 3.08
C VAL A 48 -5.46 -4.62 3.65
N ASP A 49 -5.60 -5.90 3.35
CA ASP A 49 -6.62 -6.78 3.91
C ASP A 49 -6.14 -7.37 5.26
N ALA A 50 -6.85 -8.36 5.79
CA ALA A 50 -6.54 -8.99 7.06
C ALA A 50 -5.15 -9.65 7.05
N ASP A 51 -4.83 -10.40 5.98
CA ASP A 51 -3.66 -11.27 5.84
C ASP A 51 -2.79 -10.97 4.61
N ARG A 52 -3.27 -10.13 3.69
CA ARG A 52 -2.55 -9.77 2.46
C ARG A 52 -2.59 -8.27 2.16
N GLN A 53 -1.67 -7.82 1.32
CA GLN A 53 -1.78 -6.58 0.57
C GLN A 53 -2.19 -6.92 -0.87
N TRP A 54 -3.35 -6.44 -1.29
CA TRP A 54 -3.89 -6.59 -2.65
C TRP A 54 -3.51 -5.37 -3.52
N PHE A 55 -3.08 -5.58 -4.77
CA PHE A 55 -2.74 -4.49 -5.68
C PHE A 55 -3.88 -4.24 -6.66
N MET A 56 -4.66 -3.20 -6.37
CA MET A 56 -5.79 -2.78 -7.19
C MET A 56 -5.34 -2.21 -8.55
N ALA A 57 -4.22 -1.48 -8.55
CA ALA A 57 -3.52 -1.08 -9.76
C ALA A 57 -2.01 -1.11 -9.50
N ARG A 58 -1.24 -1.42 -10.54
CA ARG A 58 0.22 -1.58 -10.43
C ARG A 58 0.93 -1.31 -11.74
N GLN A 59 2.13 -0.74 -11.64
CA GLN A 59 3.11 -0.73 -12.73
C GLN A 59 4.48 -1.14 -12.20
N GLY A 60 5.25 -1.83 -13.03
CA GLY A 60 6.61 -2.27 -12.71
C GLY A 60 6.71 -3.52 -11.83
N LEU A 61 5.59 -4.18 -11.54
CA LEU A 61 5.50 -5.39 -10.72
C LEU A 61 4.47 -6.37 -11.33
N CYS A 62 4.80 -7.66 -11.38
CA CYS A 62 3.95 -8.67 -12.03
C CYS A 62 2.91 -9.24 -11.06
N GLU A 63 3.34 -9.46 -9.83
CA GLU A 63 2.59 -9.95 -8.69
C GLU A 63 1.32 -9.11 -8.49
N THR A 64 0.24 -9.75 -8.05
CA THR A 64 -1.05 -9.08 -7.79
C THR A 64 -1.29 -8.81 -6.32
N GLN A 65 -0.51 -9.45 -5.44
CA GLN A 65 -0.60 -9.32 -4.00
C GLN A 65 0.72 -9.71 -3.33
N THR A 66 0.84 -9.41 -2.04
CA THR A 66 1.90 -9.90 -1.16
C THR A 66 1.33 -10.16 0.24
N ASP A 67 2.06 -10.91 1.07
CA ASP A 67 1.64 -11.15 2.45
C ASP A 67 1.67 -9.84 3.26
N ARG A 68 0.70 -9.66 4.14
CA ARG A 68 0.56 -8.42 4.92
C ARG A 68 1.78 -8.15 5.81
N ASP A 69 2.41 -9.20 6.31
CA ASP A 69 3.52 -9.11 7.26
C ASP A 69 4.81 -8.59 6.62
N ILE A 70 4.94 -8.73 5.29
CA ILE A 70 6.09 -8.22 4.53
C ILE A 70 5.75 -6.93 3.76
N ALA A 71 4.49 -6.49 3.80
CA ALA A 71 4.02 -5.30 3.13
C ALA A 71 4.46 -3.99 3.84
N PHE A 72 5.22 -3.16 3.13
CA PHE A 72 5.53 -1.80 3.57
C PHE A 72 4.27 -0.95 3.81
N CYS A 73 3.24 -1.16 2.99
CA CYS A 73 1.98 -0.42 3.07
C CYS A 73 1.27 -0.67 4.41
N SER A 74 1.45 -1.84 5.03
CA SER A 74 0.93 -2.15 6.37
C SER A 74 1.41 -1.15 7.41
N HIS A 75 2.67 -0.70 7.33
CA HIS A 75 3.23 0.28 8.26
C HIS A 75 2.63 1.68 8.04
N ALA A 76 2.48 2.11 6.79
CA ALA A 76 1.84 3.40 6.46
C ALA A 76 0.36 3.43 6.89
N VAL A 77 -0.37 2.35 6.64
CA VAL A 77 -1.77 2.18 7.08
C VAL A 77 -1.88 2.17 8.61
N ALA A 78 -0.98 1.45 9.30
CA ALA A 78 -0.98 1.38 10.77
C ALA A 78 -0.69 2.73 11.42
N ALA A 79 0.18 3.55 10.82
CA ALA A 79 0.48 4.91 11.24
C ALA A 79 -0.61 5.91 10.81
N ASN A 80 -1.40 5.58 9.79
CA ASN A 80 -2.33 6.49 9.11
C ASN A 80 -1.66 7.79 8.66
N ASP A 81 -0.39 7.69 8.25
CA ASP A 81 0.44 8.83 7.84
C ASP A 81 1.39 8.45 6.70
N LEU A 82 1.99 9.45 6.06
CA LEU A 82 3.01 9.29 5.04
C LEU A 82 4.20 8.49 5.60
N LEU A 83 4.57 7.42 4.90
CA LEU A 83 5.78 6.67 5.17
C LEU A 83 6.78 6.93 4.06
N ILE A 84 7.95 7.47 4.42
CA ILE A 84 9.11 7.61 3.52
C ILE A 84 10.26 6.79 4.13
N VAL A 85 10.82 5.90 3.32
CA VAL A 85 12.03 5.13 3.63
C VAL A 85 13.01 5.38 2.50
N ARG A 86 14.13 6.05 2.80
CA ARG A 86 15.14 6.42 1.80
C ARG A 86 16.08 5.28 1.46
N ASP A 87 16.38 4.45 2.45
CA ASP A 87 17.18 3.24 2.30
C ASP A 87 16.64 2.17 3.25
N THR A 88 15.99 1.14 2.71
CA THR A 88 15.39 0.02 3.45
C THR A 88 16.42 -0.88 4.10
N THR A 89 17.68 -0.90 3.61
CA THR A 89 18.75 -1.71 4.19
C THR A 89 19.24 -1.15 5.51
N LEU A 90 19.02 0.15 5.73
CA LEU A 90 19.36 0.87 6.96
C LEU A 90 18.18 1.05 7.90
N ASP A 91 16.96 0.76 7.44
CA ASP A 91 15.75 0.90 8.24
C ASP A 91 15.50 -0.39 9.05
N PRO A 92 15.55 -0.36 10.40
CA PRO A 92 15.39 -1.57 11.21
C PRO A 92 14.06 -2.29 11.00
N ARG A 93 13.03 -1.58 10.51
CA ARG A 93 11.71 -2.17 10.22
C ARG A 93 11.74 -3.06 8.97
N PHE A 94 12.67 -2.82 8.05
CA PHE A 94 12.66 -3.40 6.71
C PHE A 94 13.98 -4.09 6.32
N ALA A 95 15.08 -3.87 7.04
CA ALA A 95 16.40 -4.40 6.66
C ALA A 95 16.43 -5.94 6.50
N HIS A 96 15.55 -6.65 7.21
CA HIS A 96 15.42 -8.11 7.12
C HIS A 96 14.18 -8.57 6.34
N ASN A 97 13.47 -7.65 5.69
CA ASN A 97 12.27 -7.95 4.93
C ASN A 97 12.63 -8.75 3.65
N PRO A 98 11.91 -9.83 3.31
CA PRO A 98 12.15 -10.60 2.10
C PRO A 98 12.18 -9.78 0.80
N LEU A 99 11.38 -8.71 0.71
CA LEU A 99 11.33 -7.83 -0.46
C LEU A 99 12.56 -6.91 -0.58
N VAL A 100 13.35 -6.78 0.49
CA VAL A 100 14.61 -6.01 0.54
C VAL A 100 15.80 -6.92 0.26
N LEU A 101 15.80 -8.11 0.87
CA LEU A 101 16.87 -9.10 0.76
C LEU A 101 16.82 -9.93 -0.53
N GLY A 102 15.62 -10.14 -1.07
CA GLY A 102 15.36 -10.81 -2.34
C GLY A 102 14.63 -9.90 -3.31
N PRO A 103 14.28 -10.41 -4.51
CA PRO A 103 13.49 -9.65 -5.48
C PRO A 103 12.21 -9.05 -4.84
N PRO A 104 11.86 -7.79 -5.14
CA PRO A 104 12.47 -6.93 -6.16
C PRO A 104 13.69 -6.11 -5.67
N PHE A 105 14.24 -6.43 -4.50
CA PHE A 105 15.37 -5.72 -3.86
C PHE A 105 15.04 -4.27 -3.48
N VAL A 106 13.84 -4.01 -2.96
CA VAL A 106 13.38 -2.67 -2.59
C VAL A 106 14.46 -1.93 -1.80
N ARG A 107 14.86 -0.74 -2.27
CA ARG A 107 15.81 0.18 -1.60
C ARG A 107 15.14 1.43 -1.09
N ALA A 108 14.16 1.95 -1.82
CA ALA A 108 13.41 3.13 -1.42
C ALA A 108 11.91 2.88 -1.49
N TYR A 109 11.17 3.46 -0.54
CA TYR A 109 9.72 3.36 -0.46
C TYR A 109 9.12 4.70 -0.07
N MET A 110 8.04 5.09 -0.73
CA MET A 110 7.19 6.19 -0.28
C MET A 110 5.73 5.83 -0.47
N GLY A 111 4.94 5.89 0.61
CA GLY A 111 3.54 5.49 0.61
C GLY A 111 2.64 6.50 1.32
N MET A 112 1.64 7.00 0.61
CA MET A 112 0.60 7.86 1.15
C MET A 112 -0.68 7.06 1.39
N PRO A 113 -1.26 7.06 2.61
CA PRO A 113 -2.48 6.32 2.88
C PRO A 113 -3.69 6.81 2.09
N VAL A 114 -4.34 5.88 1.38
CA VAL A 114 -5.65 6.07 0.74
C VAL A 114 -6.73 5.74 1.76
N ARG A 115 -7.71 6.63 1.91
CA ARG A 115 -8.71 6.56 2.99
C ARG A 115 -10.11 6.46 2.41
N ALA A 116 -10.98 5.75 3.12
CA ALA A 116 -12.40 5.74 2.79
C ALA A 116 -12.99 7.16 2.80
N ALA A 117 -13.96 7.43 1.92
CA ALA A 117 -14.69 8.68 1.92
C ALA A 117 -15.36 8.89 3.29
N LYS A 118 -15.12 10.07 3.89
CA LYS A 118 -15.56 10.38 5.25
C LYS A 118 -17.07 10.63 5.29
N ARG A 119 -17.80 9.92 6.16
CA ARG A 119 -19.10 10.38 6.66
C ARG A 119 -18.90 11.31 7.87
N PRO A 120 -19.74 12.33 8.08
CA PRO A 120 -19.65 13.19 9.27
C PRO A 120 -19.63 12.36 10.56
N GLY A 121 -18.68 12.65 11.45
CA GLY A 121 -18.50 11.93 12.73
C GLY A 121 -17.67 10.64 12.66
N GLU A 122 -17.32 10.14 11.48
CA GLU A 122 -16.52 8.91 11.35
C GLU A 122 -15.00 9.18 11.30
N PRO A 123 -14.17 8.27 11.84
CA PRO A 123 -12.73 8.35 11.75
C PRO A 123 -12.26 8.17 10.30
N LYS A 124 -11.16 8.83 9.94
CA LYS A 124 -10.49 8.60 8.65
C LYS A 124 -9.75 7.26 8.70
N LEU A 125 -10.35 6.23 8.10
CA LEU A 125 -9.78 4.88 8.06
C LEU A 125 -8.90 4.72 6.82
N PRO A 126 -7.59 4.48 6.97
CA PRO A 126 -6.71 4.18 5.85
C PRO A 126 -6.99 2.76 5.36
N LEU A 127 -7.34 2.57 4.10
CA LEU A 127 -7.62 1.23 3.55
C LEU A 127 -6.38 0.61 2.90
N GLY A 128 -5.41 1.44 2.55
CA GLY A 128 -4.24 1.05 1.77
C GLY A 128 -3.37 2.26 1.46
N THR A 129 -2.59 2.21 0.38
CA THR A 129 -1.70 3.30 -0.04
C THR A 129 -1.67 3.51 -1.54
N LEU A 130 -1.41 4.74 -1.97
CA LEU A 130 -0.72 5.02 -3.22
C LEU A 130 0.77 5.08 -2.88
N CYS A 131 1.58 4.18 -3.43
CA CYS A 131 2.99 4.11 -3.12
C CYS A 131 3.87 3.99 -4.36
N VAL A 132 5.08 4.52 -4.23
CA VAL A 132 6.18 4.37 -5.20
C VAL A 132 7.32 3.61 -4.53
N ILE A 133 7.97 2.74 -5.29
CA ILE A 133 9.04 1.85 -4.83
C ILE A 133 10.16 1.83 -5.88
N ASP A 134 11.40 1.89 -5.41
CA ASP A 134 12.61 1.80 -6.24
C ASP A 134 13.58 0.76 -5.64
N ASP A 135 14.36 0.12 -6.50
CA ASP A 135 15.36 -0.92 -6.18
C ASP A 135 16.81 -0.43 -6.24
#